data_AF-A0A956FJQ6-F1
#
_entry.id   AF-A0A956FJQ6-F1
#
_cell.length_a   1.000
_cell.length_b   1.000
_cell.length_c   1.000
_cell.angle_alpha   90.00
_cell.angle_beta   90.00
_cell.angle_gamma   90.00
#
_symmetry.space_group_name_H-M   'P 1'
#
loop_
_entity.id
_entity.type
_entity.pdbx_description
1 polymer ?
#
loop_
_entity_poly.entity_id
_entity_poly.type
_entity_poly.pdbx_seq_one_letter_code
_entity_poly.pdbx_strand_id
1 'polypeptide(L)'
;MTDDLRWAARYAFLEDLWRDQARVIVDAGLEAALRRLPSRPRGEAGPSAELVDALVPRVPRARTWVAVADEAVARELAQTRPGAGFLPRASFADVVAHREWSVALVELPALHDDAPGGARLREQLAERAQEGRTVVVSAPVVPGTDDDDDPAYAALAELVEEQLGGGRIYGIYRPPMVAVVDFGGGEDEDDEDVPLSFDNTLGSQAPAFVEYVAVAGELDELPVGMTLVELPPDAGPPVAAADEGLRGQLVQAQRQAELAAIDRQALLEKVDELESAQSELEHQAAELRDHLARAVTEAEAEAAHDDRLQSSLADNQALRWKVQQLERELEEAKARPVEALEAEVAELRARLEDEAEAEADADEADDVESDADEADADDRVEAEDVDGLDEILVLDSDDEAVDDAEALAERIRMGGALRDLDRLIARVERGGIGALQLRQALVGLRKRLRG
;
A
#
# COMPACT_ATOMS: atom_id res chain seq x y z
N MET A 1 -10.05 -13.28 -29.27
CA MET A 1 -9.67 -12.13 -30.14
C MET A 1 -9.50 -12.68 -31.54
N THR A 2 -10.02 -12.03 -32.58
CA THR A 2 -9.65 -12.40 -33.95
C THR A 2 -8.16 -12.10 -34.13
N ASP A 3 -7.42 -12.93 -34.88
CA ASP A 3 -5.99 -12.75 -35.12
C ASP A 3 -5.64 -11.31 -35.57
N ASP A 4 -6.58 -10.66 -36.26
CA ASP A 4 -6.49 -9.32 -36.82
C ASP A 4 -6.28 -8.18 -35.80
N LEU A 5 -6.69 -8.33 -34.53
CA LEU A 5 -6.47 -7.28 -33.50
C LEU A 5 -5.24 -7.55 -32.62
N ARG A 6 -4.71 -8.78 -32.67
CA ARG A 6 -3.57 -9.21 -31.85
C ARG A 6 -2.28 -8.50 -32.27
N TRP A 7 -1.93 -8.62 -33.55
CA TRP A 7 -0.72 -8.03 -34.09
C TRP A 7 -0.72 -6.50 -33.96
N ALA A 8 -1.91 -5.88 -34.07
CA ALA A 8 -2.08 -4.44 -33.91
C ALA A 8 -1.78 -3.97 -32.49
N ALA A 9 -2.33 -4.64 -31.46
CA ALA A 9 -2.06 -4.32 -30.05
C ALA A 9 -0.56 -4.40 -29.73
N ARG A 10 0.07 -5.50 -30.17
CA ARG A 10 1.49 -5.75 -29.96
C ARG A 10 2.36 -4.66 -30.59
N TYR A 11 2.13 -4.28 -31.84
CA TYR A 11 2.97 -3.27 -32.47
C TYR A 11 2.66 -1.84 -32.03
N ALA A 12 1.43 -1.54 -31.60
CA ALA A 12 1.12 -0.27 -30.95
C ALA A 12 1.85 -0.15 -29.61
N PHE A 13 1.87 -1.21 -28.80
CA PHE A 13 2.65 -1.25 -27.55
C PHE A 13 4.16 -1.02 -27.79
N LEU A 14 4.70 -1.57 -28.87
CA LEU A 14 6.12 -1.50 -29.20
C LEU A 14 6.47 -0.33 -30.13
N GLU A 15 5.55 0.60 -30.38
CA GLU A 15 5.72 1.63 -31.42
C GLU A 15 7.02 2.41 -31.28
N ASP A 16 7.35 2.83 -30.07
CA ASP A 16 8.57 3.59 -29.79
C ASP A 16 9.86 2.82 -30.09
N LEU A 17 9.83 1.48 -30.02
CA LEU A 17 11.00 0.65 -30.32
C LEU A 17 11.27 0.57 -31.82
N TRP A 18 10.23 0.40 -32.65
CA TRP A 18 10.41 0.13 -34.08
C TRP A 18 10.20 1.36 -34.98
N ARG A 19 9.54 2.42 -34.50
CA ARG A 19 9.26 3.62 -35.30
C ARG A 19 10.57 4.28 -35.74
N ASP A 20 10.63 4.63 -37.02
CA ASP A 20 11.81 5.19 -37.69
C ASP A 20 13.10 4.35 -37.68
N GLN A 21 13.10 3.17 -37.05
CA GLN A 21 14.21 2.23 -37.05
C GLN A 21 14.20 1.31 -38.28
N ALA A 22 15.40 0.86 -38.67
CA ALA A 22 15.52 -0.22 -39.63
C ALA A 22 15.11 -1.54 -38.98
N ARG A 23 14.27 -2.33 -39.64
CA ARG A 23 13.60 -3.47 -39.02
C ARG A 23 13.40 -4.66 -39.93
N VAL A 24 13.46 -5.84 -39.32
CA VAL A 24 13.14 -7.13 -39.93
C VAL A 24 11.89 -7.69 -39.25
N ILE A 25 10.96 -8.22 -40.03
CA ILE A 25 9.65 -8.67 -39.53
C ILE A 25 9.37 -10.09 -40.01
N VAL A 26 9.02 -10.98 -39.11
CA VAL A 26 8.62 -12.37 -39.40
C VAL A 26 7.35 -12.66 -38.62
N ASP A 27 6.21 -12.44 -39.27
CA ASP A 27 4.92 -12.46 -38.57
C ASP A 27 3.79 -12.92 -39.48
N ALA A 28 3.17 -14.06 -39.14
CA ALA A 28 2.08 -14.65 -39.91
C ALA A 28 0.79 -13.81 -39.81
N GLY A 29 0.51 -13.22 -38.64
CA GLY A 29 -0.66 -12.36 -38.42
C GLY A 29 -0.62 -11.11 -39.31
N LEU A 30 0.53 -10.42 -39.33
CA LEU A 30 0.77 -9.26 -40.18
C LEU A 30 0.75 -9.65 -41.67
N GLU A 31 1.35 -10.78 -42.05
CA GLU A 31 1.29 -11.29 -43.43
C GLU A 31 -0.16 -11.49 -43.88
N ALA A 32 -1.00 -12.09 -43.03
CA ALA A 32 -2.42 -12.27 -43.31
C ALA A 32 -3.16 -10.92 -43.42
N ALA A 33 -2.86 -9.96 -42.53
CA ALA A 33 -3.43 -8.62 -42.58
C ALA A 33 -3.03 -7.86 -43.87
N LEU A 34 -1.75 -7.95 -44.26
CA LEU A 34 -1.22 -7.34 -45.49
C LEU A 34 -1.88 -7.87 -46.75
N ARG A 35 -2.27 -9.15 -46.79
CA ARG A 35 -3.00 -9.74 -47.91
C ARG A 35 -4.49 -9.34 -47.95
N ARG A 36 -5.08 -8.93 -46.83
CA ARG A 36 -6.49 -8.46 -46.77
C ARG A 36 -6.63 -6.98 -47.10
N LEU A 37 -5.61 -6.18 -46.81
CA LEU A 37 -5.57 -4.73 -47.07
C LEU A 37 -5.47 -4.24 -48.53
N PRO A 38 -5.02 -5.01 -49.56
CA PRO A 38 -4.86 -4.48 -50.91
C PRO A 38 -6.19 -4.21 -51.62
N SER A 39 -7.33 -4.60 -51.03
CA SER A 39 -8.66 -4.41 -51.60
C SER A 39 -9.36 -3.10 -51.22
N ARG A 40 -8.76 -2.24 -50.37
CA ARG A 40 -9.38 -0.97 -49.95
C ARG A 40 -8.70 0.24 -50.60
N PRO A 41 -9.44 1.13 -51.29
CA PRO A 41 -8.87 2.36 -51.85
C PRO A 41 -8.32 3.28 -50.74
N ARG A 42 -7.29 4.06 -51.09
CA ARG A 42 -6.70 5.12 -50.23
C ARG A 42 -7.82 6.09 -49.80
N GLY A 43 -8.35 5.93 -48.59
CA GLY A 43 -9.39 6.82 -48.05
C GLY A 43 -10.34 6.15 -47.04
N GLU A 44 -10.53 4.83 -47.12
CA GLU A 44 -11.34 4.05 -46.15
C GLU A 44 -10.47 3.17 -45.24
N ALA A 45 -9.21 3.58 -45.06
CA ALA A 45 -8.23 2.81 -44.36
C ALA A 45 -8.51 2.97 -42.86
N GLY A 46 -9.10 1.95 -42.24
CA GLY A 46 -9.28 1.91 -40.80
C GLY A 46 -7.95 2.12 -40.06
N PRO A 47 -7.99 2.45 -38.78
CA PRO A 47 -6.80 2.83 -37.99
C PRO A 47 -5.69 1.76 -37.96
N SER A 48 -6.03 0.49 -38.13
CA SER A 48 -5.05 -0.58 -38.33
C SER A 48 -4.19 -0.38 -39.59
N ALA A 49 -4.70 0.30 -40.62
CA ALA A 49 -3.97 0.58 -41.84
C ALA A 49 -2.88 1.65 -41.66
N GLU A 50 -3.07 2.62 -40.77
CA GLU A 50 -2.02 3.61 -40.44
C GLU A 50 -0.83 2.91 -39.77
N LEU A 51 -1.12 2.05 -38.79
CA LEU A 51 -0.10 1.22 -38.13
C LEU A 51 0.61 0.30 -39.13
N VAL A 52 -0.14 -0.35 -40.02
CA VAL A 52 0.43 -1.20 -41.08
C VAL A 52 1.29 -0.39 -42.07
N ASP A 53 0.88 0.82 -42.45
CA ASP A 53 1.65 1.67 -43.37
C ASP A 53 2.88 2.28 -42.67
N ALA A 54 2.85 2.46 -41.34
CA ALA A 54 4.01 2.82 -40.54
C ALA A 54 5.00 1.66 -40.41
N LEU A 55 4.53 0.44 -40.14
CA LEU A 55 5.35 -0.77 -40.03
C LEU A 55 5.98 -1.16 -41.36
N VAL A 56 5.17 -1.24 -42.42
CA VAL A 56 5.54 -1.72 -43.76
C VAL A 56 5.22 -0.64 -44.79
N PRO A 57 6.12 0.35 -44.96
CA PRO A 57 5.84 1.53 -45.75
C PRO A 57 5.62 1.22 -47.23
N ARG A 58 4.76 2.02 -47.87
CA ARG A 58 4.53 1.94 -49.34
C ARG A 58 5.53 2.77 -50.14
N VAL A 59 6.14 3.77 -49.51
CA VAL A 59 7.13 4.65 -50.14
C VAL A 59 8.52 4.01 -49.97
N PRO A 60 9.35 3.95 -51.02
CA PRO A 60 10.72 3.44 -50.96
C PRO A 60 11.52 4.03 -49.80
N ARG A 61 11.61 3.26 -48.71
CA ARG A 61 12.52 3.47 -47.59
C ARG A 61 13.07 2.09 -47.27
N ALA A 62 14.21 1.74 -47.87
CA ALA A 62 14.78 0.39 -47.92
C ALA A 62 15.30 -0.14 -46.56
N ARG A 63 14.61 0.17 -45.46
CA ARG A 63 14.98 -0.17 -44.09
C ARG A 63 13.96 -1.12 -43.44
N THR A 64 13.05 -1.70 -44.22
CA THR A 64 12.08 -2.68 -43.72
C THR A 64 12.12 -3.93 -44.58
N TRP A 65 12.36 -5.08 -43.94
CA TRP A 65 12.31 -6.39 -44.60
C TRP A 65 11.27 -7.27 -43.92
N VAL A 66 10.45 -7.97 -44.70
CA VAL A 66 9.37 -8.81 -44.21
C VAL A 66 9.53 -10.22 -44.77
N ALA A 67 9.58 -11.21 -43.88
CA ALA A 67 9.55 -12.62 -44.23
C ALA A 67 8.12 -13.07 -44.48
N VAL A 68 7.89 -13.73 -45.60
CA VAL A 68 6.56 -14.21 -46.00
C VAL A 68 6.60 -15.70 -46.32
N ALA A 69 5.43 -16.34 -46.35
CA ALA A 69 5.33 -17.79 -46.52
C ALA A 69 6.08 -18.32 -47.75
N ASP A 70 5.97 -17.64 -48.90
CA ASP A 70 6.58 -18.09 -50.15
C ASP A 70 6.91 -16.94 -51.12
N GLU A 71 7.56 -17.29 -52.23
CA GLU A 71 8.01 -16.32 -53.24
C GLU A 71 6.86 -15.69 -54.04
N ALA A 72 5.73 -16.38 -54.20
CA ALA A 72 4.58 -15.82 -54.89
C ALA A 72 3.99 -14.66 -54.08
N VAL A 73 3.87 -14.85 -52.76
CA VAL A 73 3.40 -13.84 -51.82
C VAL A 73 4.37 -12.68 -51.72
N ALA A 74 5.68 -12.97 -51.71
CA ALA A 74 6.70 -11.93 -51.73
C ALA A 74 6.56 -11.02 -52.96
N ARG A 75 6.34 -11.63 -54.14
CA ARG A 75 6.13 -10.89 -55.39
C ARG A 75 4.85 -10.07 -55.38
N GLU A 76 3.76 -10.61 -54.85
CA GLU A 76 2.47 -9.90 -54.73
C GLU A 76 2.58 -8.68 -53.80
N LEU A 77 3.13 -8.86 -52.60
CA LEU A 77 3.27 -7.79 -51.62
C LEU A 77 4.29 -6.73 -52.05
N ALA A 78 5.37 -7.12 -52.74
CA ALA A 78 6.32 -6.16 -53.30
C ALA A 78 5.70 -5.23 -54.35
N GLN A 79 4.69 -5.68 -55.10
CA GLN A 79 3.97 -4.84 -56.06
C GLN A 79 3.07 -3.82 -55.37
N THR A 80 2.42 -4.21 -54.28
CA THR A 80 1.50 -3.34 -53.53
C THR A 80 2.24 -2.40 -52.58
N ARG A 81 3.44 -2.81 -52.12
CA ARG A 81 4.25 -2.09 -51.13
C ARG A 81 5.72 -2.04 -51.53
N PRO A 82 6.08 -1.22 -52.53
CA PRO A 82 7.47 -1.11 -52.99
C PRO A 82 8.41 -0.45 -51.95
N GLY A 83 7.87 0.01 -50.81
CA GLY A 83 8.63 0.59 -49.72
C GLY A 83 9.34 -0.41 -48.81
N ALA A 84 8.97 -1.70 -48.86
CA ALA A 84 9.56 -2.77 -48.05
C ALA A 84 10.10 -3.90 -48.93
N GLY A 85 11.13 -4.60 -48.45
CA GLY A 85 11.65 -5.81 -49.09
C GLY A 85 10.94 -7.05 -48.59
N PHE A 86 10.28 -7.80 -49.46
CA PHE A 86 9.63 -9.07 -49.11
C PHE A 86 10.47 -10.25 -49.58
N LEU A 87 10.71 -11.22 -48.70
CA LEU A 87 11.45 -12.44 -49.02
C LEU A 87 10.80 -13.68 -48.41
N PRO A 88 10.95 -14.87 -49.02
CA PRO A 88 10.49 -16.12 -48.41
C PRO A 88 11.18 -16.40 -47.07
N ARG A 89 10.44 -16.96 -46.10
CA ARG A 89 10.95 -17.32 -44.76
C ARG A 89 12.22 -18.18 -44.82
N ALA A 90 12.28 -19.14 -45.74
CA ALA A 90 13.43 -20.03 -45.92
C ALA A 90 14.76 -19.30 -46.23
N SER A 91 14.70 -18.10 -46.83
CA SER A 91 15.87 -17.30 -47.21
C SER A 91 16.09 -16.10 -46.28
N PHE A 92 15.24 -15.92 -45.27
CA PHE A 92 15.23 -14.70 -44.47
C PHE A 92 16.40 -14.61 -43.48
N ALA A 93 16.96 -15.75 -43.07
CA ALA A 93 18.15 -15.78 -42.23
C ALA A 93 19.33 -15.03 -42.90
N ASP A 94 19.46 -15.06 -44.22
CA ASP A 94 20.51 -14.32 -44.94
C ASP A 94 20.31 -12.80 -44.86
N VAL A 95 19.07 -12.33 -44.75
CA VAL A 95 18.75 -10.90 -44.57
C VAL A 95 19.16 -10.45 -43.18
N VAL A 96 18.78 -11.23 -42.16
CA VAL A 96 19.16 -10.97 -40.75
C VAL A 96 20.68 -10.97 -40.60
N ALA A 97 21.37 -11.87 -41.31
CA ALA A 97 22.81 -12.03 -41.27
C ALA A 97 23.60 -10.92 -41.97
N HIS A 98 23.07 -10.26 -43.01
CA HIS A 98 23.87 -9.36 -43.86
C HIS A 98 23.34 -7.93 -43.99
N ARG A 99 22.12 -7.65 -43.55
CA ARG A 99 21.53 -6.31 -43.65
C ARG A 99 21.69 -5.54 -42.34
N GLU A 100 21.75 -4.22 -42.48
CA GLU A 100 21.74 -3.31 -41.33
C GLU A 100 20.29 -3.09 -40.86
N TRP A 101 19.96 -3.67 -39.71
CA TRP A 101 18.70 -3.49 -39.00
C TRP A 101 18.97 -3.24 -37.52
N SER A 102 18.07 -2.51 -36.86
CA SER A 102 18.14 -2.20 -35.43
C SER A 102 17.20 -3.07 -34.61
N VAL A 103 16.01 -3.37 -35.16
CA VAL A 103 14.95 -4.12 -34.46
C VAL A 103 14.48 -5.31 -35.28
N ALA A 104 14.39 -6.49 -34.65
CA ALA A 104 13.73 -7.66 -35.19
C ALA A 104 12.38 -7.88 -34.51
N LEU A 105 11.33 -8.12 -35.28
CA LEU A 105 9.97 -8.39 -34.81
C LEU A 105 9.57 -9.78 -35.31
N VAL A 106 9.57 -10.80 -34.45
CA VAL A 106 9.48 -12.20 -34.86
C VAL A 106 8.48 -13.00 -34.03
N GLU A 107 7.66 -13.84 -34.65
CA GLU A 107 6.84 -14.81 -33.93
C GLU A 107 7.64 -16.06 -33.55
N LEU A 108 7.45 -16.54 -32.31
CA LEU A 108 8.12 -17.73 -31.78
C LEU A 108 7.95 -18.97 -32.69
N PRO A 109 6.76 -19.25 -33.27
CA PRO A 109 6.60 -20.36 -34.22
C PRO A 109 7.52 -20.30 -35.45
N ALA A 110 7.98 -19.11 -35.86
CA ALA A 110 8.90 -18.98 -36.97
C ALA A 110 10.35 -19.37 -36.62
N LEU A 111 10.65 -19.52 -35.33
CA LEU A 111 11.97 -19.87 -34.81
C LEU A 111 12.12 -21.35 -34.46
N HIS A 112 11.06 -22.15 -34.56
CA HIS A 112 11.13 -23.60 -34.33
C HIS A 112 11.93 -24.31 -35.42
N ASP A 113 12.47 -25.48 -35.09
CA ASP A 113 13.34 -26.26 -36.00
C ASP A 113 12.57 -26.83 -37.21
N ASP A 114 11.26 -27.03 -37.07
CA ASP A 114 10.36 -27.46 -38.13
C ASP A 114 9.92 -26.32 -39.07
N ALA A 115 10.10 -25.06 -38.65
CA ALA A 115 9.81 -23.90 -39.47
C ALA A 115 10.85 -23.73 -40.60
N PRO A 116 10.44 -23.29 -41.80
CA PRO A 116 11.35 -23.15 -42.94
C PRO A 116 12.44 -22.10 -42.66
N GLY A 117 13.66 -22.58 -42.38
CA GLY A 117 14.80 -21.74 -42.03
C GLY A 117 14.83 -21.30 -40.56
N GLY A 118 13.95 -21.82 -39.70
CA GLY A 118 13.77 -21.37 -38.32
C GLY A 118 15.02 -21.50 -37.45
N ALA A 119 15.68 -22.66 -37.45
CA ALA A 119 16.91 -22.88 -36.68
C ALA A 119 18.03 -21.89 -37.05
N ARG A 120 18.23 -21.64 -38.35
CA ARG A 120 19.24 -20.70 -38.85
C ARG A 120 18.86 -19.24 -38.55
N LEU A 121 17.56 -18.91 -38.65
CA LEU A 121 17.06 -17.59 -38.28
C LEU A 121 17.27 -17.32 -36.79
N ARG A 122 16.98 -18.30 -35.93
CA ARG A 122 17.16 -18.24 -34.48
C ARG A 122 18.62 -17.99 -34.10
N GLU A 123 19.55 -18.76 -34.69
CA GLU A 123 21.00 -18.58 -34.49
C GLU A 123 21.46 -17.16 -34.87
N GLN A 124 21.02 -16.66 -36.04
CA GLN A 124 21.38 -15.33 -36.51
C GLN A 124 20.79 -14.21 -35.67
N LEU A 125 19.56 -14.37 -35.15
CA LEU A 125 18.97 -13.39 -34.24
C LEU A 125 19.69 -13.36 -32.89
N ALA A 126 20.08 -14.51 -32.35
CA ALA A 126 20.85 -14.61 -31.12
C ALA A 126 22.23 -13.95 -31.25
N GLU A 127 22.96 -14.23 -32.33
CA GLU A 127 24.24 -13.58 -32.63
C GLU A 127 24.08 -12.05 -32.69
N ARG A 128 23.07 -11.56 -33.41
CA ARG A 128 22.81 -10.12 -33.57
C ARG A 128 22.31 -9.46 -32.28
N ALA A 129 21.56 -10.16 -31.44
CA ALA A 129 21.14 -9.66 -30.13
C ALA A 129 22.36 -9.38 -29.24
N GLN A 130 23.35 -10.30 -29.24
CA GLN A 130 24.60 -10.15 -28.49
C GLN A 130 25.49 -9.00 -29.02
N GLU A 131 25.33 -8.62 -30.29
CA GLU A 131 25.95 -7.43 -30.89
C GLU A 131 25.21 -6.12 -30.56
N GLY A 132 24.20 -6.15 -29.68
CA GLY A 132 23.46 -4.97 -29.25
C GLY A 132 22.24 -4.64 -30.11
N ARG A 133 21.75 -5.57 -30.94
CA ARG A 133 20.48 -5.38 -31.66
C ARG A 133 19.29 -5.75 -30.79
N THR A 134 18.16 -5.09 -31.01
CA THR A 134 16.92 -5.41 -30.31
C THR A 134 16.18 -6.52 -31.02
N VAL A 135 15.84 -7.59 -30.30
CA VAL A 135 15.02 -8.69 -30.80
C VAL A 135 13.75 -8.78 -29.97
N VAL A 136 12.61 -8.63 -30.64
CA VAL A 136 11.28 -8.83 -30.08
C VAL A 136 10.75 -10.17 -30.57
N VAL A 137 10.41 -11.05 -29.63
CA VAL A 137 9.80 -12.34 -29.92
C VAL A 137 8.40 -12.41 -29.33
N SER A 138 7.41 -12.76 -30.13
CA SER A 138 6.03 -12.89 -29.68
C SER A 138 5.53 -14.34 -29.74
N ALA A 139 4.88 -14.79 -28.67
CA ALA A 139 4.37 -16.14 -28.53
C ALA A 139 2.86 -16.09 -28.23
N PRO A 140 1.99 -16.55 -29.14
CA PRO A 140 0.56 -16.62 -28.85
C PRO A 140 0.27 -17.68 -27.78
N VAL A 141 -0.58 -17.34 -26.81
CA VAL A 141 -1.04 -18.25 -25.75
C VAL A 141 -1.83 -19.40 -26.35
N VAL A 142 -1.58 -20.62 -25.87
CA VAL A 142 -2.35 -21.80 -26.27
C VAL A 142 -3.71 -21.79 -25.53
N PRO A 143 -4.85 -21.84 -26.23
CA PRO A 143 -6.14 -21.82 -25.55
C PRO A 143 -6.32 -23.05 -24.66
N GLY A 144 -6.64 -22.85 -23.38
CA GLY A 144 -7.00 -23.92 -22.45
C GLY A 144 -5.87 -24.50 -21.62
N THR A 145 -4.68 -23.89 -21.63
CA THR A 145 -3.62 -24.13 -20.65
C THR A 145 -3.72 -23.12 -19.51
N ASP A 146 -3.46 -23.56 -18.27
CA ASP A 146 -3.37 -22.67 -17.12
C ASP A 146 -2.12 -21.76 -17.26
N ASP A 147 -2.24 -20.49 -16.83
CA ASP A 147 -1.19 -19.47 -17.04
C ASP A 147 0.18 -19.85 -16.45
N ASP A 148 0.19 -20.64 -15.36
CA ASP A 148 1.41 -21.08 -14.67
C ASP A 148 2.17 -22.21 -15.42
N ASP A 149 1.51 -22.91 -16.36
CA ASP A 149 2.05 -24.05 -17.12
C ASP A 149 1.99 -23.81 -18.65
N ASP A 150 1.90 -22.55 -19.10
CA ASP A 150 1.79 -22.25 -20.53
C ASP A 150 3.09 -22.63 -21.29
N PRO A 151 3.04 -23.61 -22.21
CA PRO A 151 4.22 -24.03 -22.97
C PRO A 151 4.79 -22.92 -23.85
N ALA A 152 3.96 -21.96 -24.29
CA ALA A 152 4.41 -20.82 -25.07
C ALA A 152 5.26 -19.86 -24.21
N TYR A 153 4.88 -19.66 -22.94
CA TYR A 153 5.69 -18.88 -22.00
C TYR A 153 7.01 -19.59 -21.69
N ALA A 154 6.97 -20.89 -21.38
CA ALA A 154 8.17 -21.67 -21.07
C ALA A 154 9.18 -21.66 -22.23
N ALA A 155 8.72 -21.90 -23.47
CA ALA A 155 9.57 -21.87 -24.66
C ALA A 155 10.12 -20.46 -24.95
N LEU A 156 9.34 -19.40 -24.68
CA LEU A 156 9.79 -18.03 -24.83
C LEU A 156 10.84 -17.67 -23.77
N ALA A 157 10.64 -18.07 -22.52
CA ALA A 157 11.58 -17.86 -21.42
C ALA A 157 12.91 -18.56 -21.67
N GLU A 158 12.88 -19.83 -22.09
CA GLU A 158 14.07 -20.60 -22.47
C GLU A 158 14.84 -19.91 -23.61
N LEU A 159 14.14 -19.46 -24.66
CA LEU A 159 14.78 -18.73 -25.78
C LEU A 159 15.48 -17.45 -25.30
N VAL A 160 14.81 -16.66 -24.45
CA VAL A 160 15.33 -15.38 -23.97
C VAL A 160 16.54 -15.58 -23.06
N GLU A 161 16.46 -16.54 -22.13
CA GLU A 161 17.50 -16.81 -21.14
C GLU A 161 18.72 -17.51 -21.77
N GLU A 162 18.50 -18.56 -22.56
CA GLU A 162 19.58 -19.41 -23.06
C GLU A 162 20.23 -18.88 -24.34
N GLN A 163 19.47 -18.19 -25.20
CA GLN A 163 19.95 -17.83 -26.56
C GLN A 163 20.11 -16.33 -26.76
N LEU A 164 19.14 -15.52 -26.31
CA LEU A 164 19.18 -14.06 -26.53
C LEU A 164 19.98 -13.29 -25.47
N GLY A 165 20.47 -13.97 -24.42
CA GLY A 165 21.32 -13.36 -23.39
C GLY A 165 20.55 -12.53 -22.36
N GLY A 166 19.25 -12.78 -22.22
CA GLY A 166 18.35 -12.09 -21.29
C GLY A 166 17.42 -11.09 -21.96
N GLY A 167 16.37 -10.69 -21.23
CA GLY A 167 15.34 -9.78 -21.72
C GLY A 167 14.17 -9.64 -20.75
N ARG A 168 13.15 -8.90 -21.16
CA ARG A 168 11.89 -8.77 -20.41
C ARG A 168 10.75 -9.41 -21.18
N ILE A 169 9.88 -10.13 -20.47
CA ILE A 169 8.68 -10.75 -21.04
C ILE A 169 7.45 -9.99 -20.52
N TYR A 170 6.59 -9.61 -21.45
CA TYR A 170 5.33 -8.90 -21.21
C TYR A 170 4.17 -9.82 -21.57
N GLY A 171 3.11 -9.80 -20.76
CA GLY A 171 1.85 -10.46 -21.08
C GLY A 171 0.84 -9.46 -21.62
N ILE A 172 0.33 -9.68 -22.82
CA ILE A 172 -0.82 -8.96 -23.37
C ILE A 172 -2.06 -9.69 -22.90
N TYR A 173 -2.97 -8.99 -22.21
CA TYR A 173 -4.27 -9.52 -21.83
C TYR A 173 -5.38 -8.55 -22.25
N ARG A 174 -6.59 -9.08 -22.42
CA ARG A 174 -7.77 -8.24 -22.69
C ARG A 174 -8.60 -8.15 -21.42
N PRO A 175 -8.69 -6.99 -20.76
CA PRO A 175 -9.56 -6.84 -19.61
C PRO A 175 -11.02 -7.05 -20.06
N PRO A 176 -11.85 -7.75 -19.26
CA PRO A 176 -13.29 -7.76 -19.46
C PRO A 176 -13.81 -6.34 -19.23
N MET A 177 -14.04 -5.58 -20.31
CA MET A 177 -14.64 -4.25 -20.20
C MET A 177 -16.16 -4.37 -20.27
N VAL A 178 -16.83 -3.87 -19.23
CA VAL A 178 -18.27 -3.64 -19.23
C VAL A 178 -18.47 -2.14 -19.44
N ALA A 179 -19.15 -1.78 -20.54
CA ALA A 179 -19.58 -0.42 -20.78
C ALA A 179 -21.05 -0.29 -20.36
N VAL A 180 -21.31 0.50 -19.33
CA VAL A 180 -22.67 0.92 -18.98
C VAL A 180 -22.94 2.23 -19.70
N VAL A 181 -23.88 2.19 -20.64
CA VAL A 181 -24.32 3.39 -21.37
C VAL A 181 -25.63 3.82 -20.73
N ASP A 182 -25.59 4.94 -20.02
CA ASP A 182 -26.79 5.61 -19.58
C ASP A 182 -27.45 6.29 -20.79
N PHE A 183 -28.72 5.97 -21.02
CA PHE A 183 -29.51 6.56 -22.10
C PHE A 183 -30.34 7.78 -21.63
N GLY A 184 -30.16 8.19 -20.37
CA GLY A 184 -30.97 9.21 -19.72
C GLY A 184 -32.35 8.66 -19.31
N GLY A 185 -32.79 9.03 -18.11
CA GLY A 185 -34.15 8.78 -17.64
C GLY A 185 -35.16 9.55 -18.49
N GLY A 186 -36.22 8.87 -18.93
CA GLY A 186 -37.42 9.57 -19.35
C GLY A 186 -37.93 10.43 -18.20
N GLU A 187 -38.40 11.63 -18.53
CA GLU A 187 -39.03 12.57 -17.60
C GLU A 187 -40.14 11.87 -16.81
N ASP A 188 -39.82 11.33 -15.63
CA ASP A 188 -40.78 11.02 -14.58
C ASP A 188 -40.04 11.23 -13.24
N GLU A 189 -40.48 12.27 -12.55
CA GLU A 189 -40.08 12.68 -11.21
C GLU A 189 -40.38 11.52 -10.23
N ASP A 190 -39.36 10.79 -9.80
CA ASP A 190 -39.27 10.08 -8.52
C ASP A 190 -37.82 9.58 -8.36
N ASP A 191 -36.97 10.45 -7.81
CA ASP A 191 -35.58 10.18 -7.44
C ASP A 191 -35.52 9.14 -6.29
N GLU A 192 -35.70 7.86 -6.61
CA GLU A 192 -35.11 6.78 -5.81
C GLU A 192 -33.75 6.46 -6.42
N ASP A 193 -32.69 7.00 -5.79
CA ASP A 193 -31.29 6.63 -6.03
C ASP A 193 -31.16 5.10 -6.04
N VAL A 194 -31.19 4.48 -7.22
CA VAL A 194 -30.90 3.05 -7.36
C VAL A 194 -29.39 2.91 -7.07
N PRO A 195 -28.99 2.29 -5.94
CA PRO A 195 -27.59 2.16 -5.64
C PRO A 195 -26.94 1.28 -6.70
N LEU A 196 -26.07 1.87 -7.53
CA LEU A 196 -25.18 1.14 -8.42
C LEU A 196 -24.25 0.31 -7.53
N SER A 197 -24.62 -0.95 -7.29
CA SER A 197 -23.74 -1.91 -6.64
C SER A 197 -22.69 -2.35 -7.67
N PHE A 198 -21.52 -1.71 -7.63
CA PHE A 198 -20.36 -2.20 -8.35
C PHE A 198 -19.89 -3.49 -7.69
N ASP A 199 -20.04 -4.60 -8.40
CA ASP A 199 -19.45 -5.87 -8.01
C ASP A 199 -17.92 -5.79 -8.22
N ASN A 200 -17.22 -5.40 -7.17
CA ASN A 200 -15.75 -5.39 -7.13
C ASN A 200 -15.16 -6.80 -6.95
N THR A 201 -15.95 -7.88 -7.13
CA THR A 201 -15.46 -9.27 -7.11
C THR A 201 -14.90 -9.75 -8.46
N LEU A 202 -14.52 -8.81 -9.36
CA LEU A 202 -13.35 -8.99 -10.23
C LEU A 202 -12.07 -9.01 -9.35
N GLY A 203 -11.98 -9.79 -8.29
CA GLY A 203 -11.82 -11.23 -8.43
C GLY A 203 -10.35 -11.49 -8.65
N SER A 204 -9.75 -12.24 -7.75
CA SER A 204 -8.39 -12.79 -7.80
C SER A 204 -8.12 -13.70 -9.02
N GLN A 205 -8.78 -13.46 -10.15
CA GLN A 205 -8.53 -14.10 -11.43
C GLN A 205 -7.25 -13.51 -12.01
N ALA A 206 -6.26 -14.37 -12.20
CA ALA A 206 -5.08 -14.03 -12.99
C ALA A 206 -5.54 -13.45 -14.35
N PRO A 207 -4.85 -12.42 -14.86
CA PRO A 207 -5.16 -11.87 -16.17
C PRO A 207 -4.99 -12.96 -17.23
N ALA A 208 -6.09 -13.35 -17.90
CA ALA A 208 -6.03 -14.32 -18.98
C ALA A 208 -5.26 -13.73 -20.17
N PHE A 209 -3.98 -14.11 -20.29
CA PHE A 209 -3.11 -13.61 -21.34
C PHE A 209 -3.55 -14.15 -22.71
N VAL A 210 -3.37 -13.34 -23.75
CA VAL A 210 -3.65 -13.71 -25.15
C VAL A 210 -2.38 -13.87 -25.97
N GLU A 211 -1.28 -13.28 -25.51
CA GLU A 211 0.04 -13.30 -26.15
C GLU A 211 1.12 -12.87 -25.16
N TYR A 212 2.28 -13.51 -25.23
CA TYR A 212 3.50 -13.08 -24.57
C TYR A 212 4.42 -12.38 -25.56
N VAL A 213 5.10 -11.33 -25.12
CA VAL A 213 6.06 -10.57 -25.91
C VAL A 213 7.35 -10.44 -25.12
N ALA A 214 8.41 -11.07 -25.61
CA ALA A 214 9.76 -10.87 -25.11
C ALA A 214 10.46 -9.76 -25.87
N VAL A 215 11.18 -8.91 -25.14
CA VAL A 215 12.10 -7.92 -25.70
C VAL A 215 13.48 -8.19 -25.14
N ALA A 216 14.42 -8.53 -26.03
CA ALA A 216 15.82 -8.82 -25.73
C ALA A 216 16.76 -7.85 -26.46
N GLY A 217 17.94 -7.61 -25.89
CA GLY A 217 18.95 -6.68 -26.40
C GLY A 217 19.27 -5.52 -25.45
N GLU A 218 20.22 -4.67 -25.85
CA GLU A 218 20.69 -3.53 -25.06
C GLU A 218 19.71 -2.36 -25.19
N LEU A 219 18.80 -2.22 -24.24
CA LEU A 219 17.83 -1.12 -24.14
C LEU A 219 17.95 -0.46 -22.78
N ASP A 220 18.29 0.83 -22.78
CA ASP A 220 18.41 1.64 -21.55
C ASP A 220 17.05 1.88 -20.88
N GLU A 221 15.97 1.95 -21.68
CA GLU A 221 14.62 2.27 -21.21
C GLU A 221 13.59 1.30 -21.81
N LEU A 222 13.20 0.31 -21.01
CA LEU A 222 12.06 -0.56 -21.31
C LEU A 222 10.84 -0.11 -20.50
N PRO A 223 9.62 -0.09 -21.08
CA PRO A 223 8.41 0.23 -20.35
C PRO A 223 8.29 -0.60 -19.07
N VAL A 224 8.02 0.07 -17.95
CA VAL A 224 7.84 -0.55 -16.63
C VAL A 224 6.37 -0.42 -16.24
N GLY A 225 5.78 -1.54 -15.80
CA GLY A 225 4.41 -1.58 -15.31
C GLY A 225 3.37 -1.86 -16.40
N MET A 226 2.12 -1.49 -16.10
CA MET A 226 0.97 -1.75 -16.97
C MET A 226 0.80 -0.62 -17.99
N THR A 227 0.72 -0.96 -19.27
CA THR A 227 0.41 0.00 -20.35
C THR A 227 -0.93 -0.35 -20.97
N LEU A 228 -1.86 0.61 -20.97
CA LEU A 228 -3.14 0.47 -21.66
C LEU A 228 -2.97 0.91 -23.11
N VAL A 229 -3.32 0.02 -24.04
CA VAL A 229 -3.31 0.30 -25.48
C VAL A 229 -4.75 0.37 -25.95
N GLU A 230 -5.21 1.57 -26.29
CA GLU A 230 -6.53 1.77 -26.88
C GLU A 230 -6.48 1.36 -28.35
N LEU A 231 -7.10 0.22 -28.67
CA LEU A 231 -7.34 -0.16 -30.06
C LEU A 231 -8.58 0.58 -30.56
N PRO A 232 -8.47 1.34 -31.65
CA PRO A 232 -9.60 2.08 -32.18
C PRO A 232 -10.67 1.14 -32.77
N PRO A 233 -11.96 1.52 -32.71
CA PRO A 233 -13.06 0.66 -33.11
C PRO A 233 -13.05 0.42 -34.62
N ASP A 234 -13.05 -0.85 -35.04
CA ASP A 234 -13.23 -1.21 -36.45
C ASP A 234 -14.65 -0.80 -36.90
N ALA A 235 -14.70 0.18 -37.81
CA ALA A 235 -15.93 0.76 -38.33
C ALA A 235 -16.82 -0.27 -39.08
N GLY A 236 -18.12 -0.26 -38.77
CA GLY A 236 -19.19 -0.83 -39.59
C GLY A 236 -19.42 -0.05 -40.91
N PRO A 237 -20.37 -0.50 -41.76
CA PRO A 237 -20.32 -0.36 -43.22
C PRO A 237 -20.55 1.06 -43.77
N PRO A 238 -20.14 1.34 -45.03
CA PRO A 238 -19.87 2.68 -45.51
C PRO A 238 -21.11 3.36 -46.13
N VAL A 239 -21.19 4.68 -45.98
CA VAL A 239 -22.08 5.54 -46.77
C VAL A 239 -21.24 6.59 -47.50
N ALA A 240 -21.54 6.73 -48.78
CA ALA A 240 -20.72 7.30 -49.84
C ALA A 240 -20.74 8.84 -49.95
N ALA A 241 -19.71 9.29 -50.69
CA ALA A 241 -19.61 10.50 -51.53
C ALA A 241 -19.39 11.87 -50.82
N ALA A 242 -18.65 12.83 -51.35
CA ALA A 242 -17.58 12.94 -52.35
C ALA A 242 -17.12 14.42 -52.31
N ASP A 243 -15.82 14.67 -52.14
CA ASP A 243 -15.00 15.86 -52.42
C ASP A 243 -15.43 17.32 -52.11
N GLU A 244 -16.71 17.70 -52.03
CA GLU A 244 -17.11 18.96 -51.34
C GLU A 244 -17.17 18.75 -49.82
N GLY A 245 -17.36 17.49 -49.43
CA GLY A 245 -17.33 17.03 -48.05
C GLY A 245 -15.97 17.24 -47.37
N LEU A 246 -14.84 17.17 -48.06
CA LEU A 246 -13.52 17.27 -47.38
C LEU A 246 -13.23 18.66 -46.80
N ARG A 247 -13.66 19.75 -47.47
CA ARG A 247 -13.55 21.10 -46.90
C ARG A 247 -14.58 21.33 -45.81
N GLY A 248 -15.81 20.82 -45.99
CA GLY A 248 -16.84 20.83 -44.95
C GLY A 248 -16.42 20.03 -43.71
N GLN A 249 -15.78 18.88 -43.91
CA GLN A 249 -15.24 17.99 -42.88
C GLN A 249 -14.02 18.58 -42.21
N LEU A 250 -13.17 19.34 -42.91
CA LEU A 250 -12.06 20.04 -42.29
C LEU A 250 -12.56 21.22 -41.44
N VAL A 251 -13.55 21.98 -41.92
CA VAL A 251 -14.22 23.02 -41.12
C VAL A 251 -15.00 22.40 -39.96
N GLN A 252 -15.62 21.24 -40.15
CA GLN A 252 -16.35 20.52 -39.11
C GLN A 252 -15.40 19.90 -38.09
N ALA A 253 -14.26 19.36 -38.51
CA ALA A 253 -13.20 18.86 -37.63
C ALA A 253 -12.54 20.00 -36.87
N GLN A 254 -12.34 21.17 -37.49
CA GLN A 254 -11.89 22.37 -36.80
C GLN A 254 -12.92 22.83 -35.76
N ARG A 255 -14.20 22.87 -36.09
CA ARG A 255 -15.26 23.19 -35.12
C ARG A 255 -15.35 22.15 -34.00
N GLN A 256 -15.16 20.87 -34.30
CA GLN A 256 -15.13 19.82 -33.28
C GLN A 256 -13.89 19.93 -32.39
N ALA A 257 -12.73 20.29 -32.93
CA ALA A 257 -11.54 20.56 -32.15
C ALA A 257 -11.68 21.81 -31.28
N GLU A 258 -12.34 22.86 -31.78
CA GLU A 258 -12.67 24.07 -31.02
C GLU A 258 -13.65 23.76 -29.88
N LEU A 259 -14.70 22.98 -30.14
CA LEU A 259 -15.64 22.52 -29.12
C LEU A 259 -14.94 21.65 -28.07
N ALA A 260 -14.10 20.70 -28.49
CA ALA A 260 -13.33 19.87 -27.56
C ALA A 260 -12.34 20.70 -26.73
N ALA A 261 -11.77 21.77 -27.29
CA ALA A 261 -10.92 22.69 -26.55
C ALA A 261 -11.73 23.50 -25.51
N ILE A 262 -12.95 23.94 -25.86
CA ILE A 262 -13.86 24.61 -24.93
C ILE A 262 -14.28 23.66 -23.81
N ASP A 263 -14.65 22.42 -24.14
CA ASP A 263 -15.04 21.40 -23.15
C ASP A 263 -13.87 21.07 -22.22
N ARG A 264 -12.65 20.97 -22.77
CA ARG A 264 -11.44 20.79 -21.96
C ARG A 264 -11.21 21.98 -21.02
N GLN A 265 -11.42 23.20 -21.48
CA GLN A 265 -11.29 24.38 -20.63
C GLN A 265 -12.36 24.41 -19.54
N ALA A 266 -13.62 24.07 -19.87
CA ALA A 266 -14.70 23.99 -18.89
C ALA A 266 -14.46 22.88 -17.84
N LEU A 267 -13.85 21.76 -18.23
CA LEU A 267 -13.44 20.72 -17.29
C LEU A 267 -12.30 21.19 -16.38
N LEU A 268 -11.34 21.95 -16.90
CA LEU A 268 -10.28 22.53 -16.07
C LEU A 268 -10.84 23.56 -15.08
N GLU A 269 -11.76 24.42 -15.50
CA GLU A 269 -12.46 25.37 -14.61
C GLU A 269 -13.22 24.64 -13.50
N LYS A 270 -13.90 23.53 -13.81
CA LYS A 270 -14.55 22.68 -12.80
C LYS A 270 -13.56 22.04 -11.84
N VAL A 271 -12.38 21.63 -12.30
CA VAL A 271 -11.34 21.09 -11.43
C VAL A 271 -10.86 22.17 -10.47
N ASP A 272 -10.59 23.39 -10.94
CA ASP A 272 -10.18 24.52 -10.11
C ASP A 272 -11.26 24.89 -9.06
N GLU A 273 -12.55 24.83 -9.44
CA GLU A 273 -13.68 25.02 -8.52
C GLU A 273 -13.74 23.94 -7.44
N LEU A 274 -13.56 22.67 -7.82
CA LEU A 274 -13.56 21.54 -6.88
C LEU A 274 -12.36 21.57 -5.94
N GLU A 275 -11.17 21.95 -6.42
CA GLU A 275 -9.98 22.13 -5.58
C GLU A 275 -10.19 23.26 -4.56
N SER A 276 -10.82 24.37 -4.99
CA SER A 276 -11.17 25.48 -4.10
C SER A 276 -12.18 25.06 -3.03
N ALA A 277 -13.23 24.31 -3.42
CA ALA A 277 -14.22 23.78 -2.50
C ALA A 277 -13.62 22.77 -1.51
N GLN A 278 -12.69 21.92 -1.98
CA GLN A 278 -11.97 20.99 -1.10
C GLN A 278 -11.13 21.75 -0.08
N SER A 279 -10.40 22.80 -0.50
CA SER A 279 -9.61 23.62 0.42
C SER A 279 -10.48 24.30 1.47
N GLU A 280 -11.68 24.77 1.10
CA GLU A 280 -12.65 25.35 2.03
C GLU A 280 -13.17 24.31 3.04
N LEU A 281 -13.52 23.10 2.59
CA LEU A 281 -13.95 22.01 3.47
C LEU A 281 -12.84 21.55 4.42
N GLU A 282 -11.60 21.49 3.95
CA GLU A 282 -10.43 21.20 4.79
C GLU A 282 -10.22 22.27 5.85
N HIS A 283 -10.41 23.55 5.50
CA HIS A 283 -10.35 24.66 6.45
C HIS A 283 -11.46 24.56 7.50
N GLN A 284 -12.71 24.33 7.09
CA GLN A 284 -13.84 24.14 7.99
C GLN A 284 -13.65 22.94 8.92
N ALA A 285 -13.12 21.82 8.40
CA ALA A 285 -12.80 20.65 9.20
C ALA A 285 -11.72 20.93 10.25
N ALA A 286 -10.70 21.75 9.91
CA ALA A 286 -9.69 22.19 10.85
C ALA A 286 -10.30 23.08 11.95
N GLU A 287 -11.17 24.03 11.58
CA GLU A 287 -11.86 24.89 12.55
C GLU A 287 -12.76 24.09 13.51
N LEU A 288 -13.51 23.11 13.00
CA LEU A 288 -14.35 22.24 13.82
C LEU A 288 -13.51 21.39 14.77
N ARG A 289 -12.36 20.86 14.34
CA ARG A 289 -11.45 20.12 15.21
C ARG A 289 -10.90 21.01 16.33
N ASP A 290 -10.50 22.23 16.01
CA ASP A 290 -10.03 23.20 17.00
C ASP A 290 -11.14 23.58 18.00
N HIS A 291 -12.37 23.77 17.52
CA HIS A 291 -13.51 24.05 18.38
C HIS A 291 -13.82 22.87 19.31
N LEU A 292 -13.81 21.64 18.80
CA LEU A 292 -14.02 20.44 19.61
C LEU A 292 -12.89 20.26 20.63
N ALA A 293 -11.64 20.49 20.25
CA ALA A 293 -10.52 20.43 21.18
C ALA A 293 -10.69 21.43 22.35
N ARG A 294 -11.11 22.67 22.08
CA ARG A 294 -11.40 23.66 23.13
C ARG A 294 -12.56 23.25 24.01
N ALA A 295 -13.65 22.75 23.43
CA ALA A 295 -14.82 22.30 24.18
C ALA A 295 -14.47 21.13 25.13
N VAL A 296 -13.63 20.20 24.68
CA VAL A 296 -13.13 19.10 25.52
C VAL A 296 -12.30 19.65 26.68
N THR A 297 -11.37 20.58 26.44
CA THR A 297 -10.56 21.14 27.54
C THR A 297 -11.38 21.96 28.54
N GLU A 298 -12.44 22.64 28.07
CA GLU A 298 -13.37 23.35 28.95
C GLU A 298 -14.19 22.38 29.82
N ALA A 299 -14.70 21.30 29.22
CA ALA A 299 -15.43 20.26 29.96
C ALA A 299 -14.55 19.55 31.01
N GLU A 300 -13.29 19.27 30.68
CA GLU A 300 -12.32 18.71 31.64
C GLU A 300 -12.04 19.68 32.79
N ALA A 301 -11.95 20.99 32.52
CA ALA A 301 -11.75 22.00 33.55
C ALA A 301 -12.98 22.16 34.47
N GLU A 302 -14.20 22.05 33.92
CA GLU A 302 -15.45 22.08 34.68
C GLU A 302 -15.59 20.83 35.57
N ALA A 303 -15.31 19.64 35.03
CA ALA A 303 -15.30 18.40 35.82
C ALA A 303 -14.28 18.47 36.98
N ALA A 304 -13.08 18.99 36.72
CA ALA A 304 -12.08 19.20 37.77
C ALA A 304 -12.50 20.24 38.83
N HIS A 305 -13.35 21.21 38.46
CA HIS A 305 -13.92 22.17 39.41
C HIS A 305 -14.98 21.49 40.30
N ASP A 306 -15.85 20.68 39.71
CA ASP A 306 -16.88 19.93 40.41
C ASP A 306 -16.29 18.93 41.41
N ASP A 307 -15.23 18.22 41.03
CA ASP A 307 -14.51 17.29 41.92
C ASP A 307 -13.92 18.04 43.14
N ARG A 308 -13.34 19.22 42.94
CA ARG A 308 -12.83 20.06 44.03
C ARG A 308 -13.96 20.54 44.94
N LEU A 309 -15.10 20.91 44.37
CA LEU A 309 -16.27 21.34 45.13
C LEU A 309 -16.83 20.18 45.96
N GLN A 310 -16.95 18.97 45.39
CA GLN A 310 -17.38 17.77 46.12
C GLN A 310 -16.41 17.42 47.27
N SER A 311 -15.10 17.47 47.02
CA SER A 311 -14.08 17.28 48.08
C SER A 311 -14.28 18.29 49.21
N SER A 312 -14.45 19.58 48.88
CA SER A 312 -14.65 20.62 49.90
C SER A 312 -15.96 20.43 50.69
N LEU A 313 -17.02 19.90 50.07
CA LEU A 313 -18.28 19.60 50.74
C LEU A 313 -18.12 18.41 51.69
N ALA A 314 -17.40 17.37 51.28
CA ALA A 314 -17.09 16.21 52.11
C ALA A 314 -16.29 16.64 53.35
N ASP A 315 -15.25 17.47 53.18
CA ASP A 315 -14.45 18.01 54.29
C ASP A 315 -15.31 18.83 55.26
N ASN A 316 -16.19 19.70 54.74
CA ASN A 316 -17.10 20.47 55.58
C ASN A 316 -18.07 19.58 56.37
N GLN A 317 -18.56 18.49 55.78
CA GLN A 317 -19.41 17.52 56.50
C GLN A 317 -18.62 16.78 57.58
N ALA A 318 -17.40 16.33 57.27
CA ALA A 318 -16.52 15.68 58.24
C ALA A 318 -16.19 16.62 59.42
N LEU A 319 -15.91 17.89 59.16
CA LEU A 319 -15.68 18.90 60.20
C LEU A 319 -16.92 19.13 61.06
N ARG A 320 -18.12 19.21 60.46
CA ARG A 320 -19.37 19.34 61.23
C ARG A 320 -19.61 18.16 62.15
N TRP A 321 -19.36 16.94 61.68
CA TRP A 321 -19.50 15.74 62.50
C TRP A 321 -18.50 15.73 63.66
N LYS A 322 -17.24 16.13 63.41
CA LYS A 322 -16.21 16.26 64.44
C LYS A 322 -16.58 17.32 65.49
N VAL A 323 -17.14 18.47 65.07
CA VAL A 323 -17.63 19.50 66.00
C VAL A 323 -18.75 18.96 66.89
N GLN A 324 -19.74 18.28 66.31
CA GLN A 324 -20.83 17.68 67.10
C GLN A 324 -20.33 16.62 68.09
N GLN A 325 -19.35 15.80 67.68
CA GLN A 325 -18.72 14.82 68.56
C GLN A 325 -18.01 15.51 69.72
N LEU A 326 -17.18 16.52 69.45
CA LEU A 326 -16.46 17.28 70.48
C LEU A 326 -17.43 18.03 71.40
N GLU A 327 -18.52 18.58 70.89
CA GLU A 327 -19.58 19.21 71.69
C GLU A 327 -20.22 18.20 72.64
N ARG A 328 -20.52 16.98 72.16
CA ARG A 328 -21.05 15.89 72.98
C ARG A 328 -20.06 15.43 74.05
N GLU A 329 -18.79 15.25 73.69
CA GLU A 329 -17.72 14.89 74.63
C GLU A 329 -17.54 15.98 75.70
N LEU A 330 -17.66 17.25 75.31
CA LEU A 330 -17.58 18.40 76.21
C LEU A 330 -18.82 18.49 77.12
N GLU A 331 -20.02 18.23 76.61
CA GLU A 331 -21.23 18.12 77.45
C GLU A 331 -21.14 16.95 78.42
N GLU A 332 -20.65 15.80 77.97
CA GLU A 332 -20.41 14.64 78.82
C GLU A 332 -19.39 14.95 79.92
N ALA A 333 -18.28 15.59 79.57
CA ALA A 333 -17.29 16.05 80.54
C ALA A 333 -17.87 17.06 81.55
N LYS A 334 -18.73 17.99 81.10
CA LYS A 334 -19.44 18.94 81.99
C LYS A 334 -20.47 18.26 82.90
N ALA A 335 -21.08 17.18 82.44
CA ALA A 335 -22.10 16.45 83.19
C ALA A 335 -21.51 15.50 84.24
N ARG A 336 -20.19 15.23 84.21
CA ARG A 336 -19.54 14.42 85.24
C ARG A 336 -19.62 15.11 86.60
N PRO A 337 -20.06 14.42 87.66
CA PRO A 337 -20.08 14.98 88.99
C PRO A 337 -18.66 15.34 89.41
N VAL A 338 -18.49 16.53 89.99
CA VAL A 338 -17.18 17.07 90.39
C VAL A 338 -16.43 16.10 91.31
N GLU A 339 -17.15 15.36 92.17
CA GLU A 339 -16.60 14.35 93.06
C GLU A 339 -15.90 13.19 92.32
N ALA A 340 -16.41 12.78 91.15
CA ALA A 340 -15.76 11.74 90.34
C ALA A 340 -14.49 12.27 89.66
N LEU A 341 -14.50 13.53 89.22
CA LEU A 341 -13.32 14.20 88.67
C LEU A 341 -12.26 14.46 89.74
N GLU A 342 -12.66 14.84 90.95
CA GLU A 342 -11.77 15.00 92.10
C GLU A 342 -11.15 13.66 92.52
N ALA A 343 -11.91 12.56 92.45
CA ALA A 343 -11.39 11.22 92.70
C ALA A 343 -10.39 10.78 91.62
N GLU A 344 -10.67 10.98 90.32
CA GLU A 344 -9.72 10.69 89.23
C GLU A 344 -8.46 11.56 89.34
N VAL A 345 -8.57 12.84 89.70
CA VAL A 345 -7.40 13.70 89.93
C VAL A 345 -6.62 13.25 91.17
N ALA A 346 -7.29 12.81 92.22
CA ALA A 346 -6.62 12.25 93.39
C ALA A 346 -5.90 10.93 93.05
N GLU A 347 -6.51 10.08 92.23
CA GLU A 347 -5.91 8.83 91.74
C GLU A 347 -4.72 9.09 90.82
N LEU A 348 -4.84 10.02 89.86
CA LEU A 348 -3.73 10.40 88.99
C LEU A 348 -2.61 11.09 89.76
N ARG A 349 -2.91 11.88 90.79
CA ARG A 349 -1.90 12.45 91.69
C ARG A 349 -1.22 11.39 92.52
N ALA A 350 -1.97 10.44 93.09
CA ALA A 350 -1.40 9.31 93.81
C ALA A 350 -0.49 8.49 92.90
N ARG A 351 -0.91 8.22 91.66
CA ARG A 351 -0.08 7.50 90.69
C ARG A 351 1.19 8.26 90.31
N LEU A 352 1.12 9.58 90.12
CA LEU A 352 2.30 10.39 89.85
C LEU A 352 3.21 10.53 91.08
N GLU A 353 2.65 10.51 92.29
CA GLU A 353 3.39 10.52 93.55
C GLU A 353 4.08 9.17 93.78
N ASP A 354 3.40 8.05 93.52
CA ASP A 354 3.96 6.70 93.51
C ASP A 354 5.08 6.57 92.45
N GLU A 355 4.90 7.17 91.26
CA GLU A 355 5.91 7.17 90.19
C GLU A 355 7.11 8.06 90.55
N ALA A 356 6.88 9.20 91.21
CA ALA A 356 7.96 10.07 91.71
C ALA A 356 8.70 9.46 92.92
N GLU A 357 8.02 8.72 93.80
CA GLU A 357 8.63 7.99 94.92
C GLU A 357 9.44 6.80 94.40
N ALA A 358 8.95 6.10 93.37
CA ALA A 358 9.72 5.07 92.67
C ALA A 358 10.95 5.64 91.95
N GLU A 359 10.87 6.85 91.39
CA GLU A 359 12.01 7.54 90.78
C GLU A 359 13.02 8.01 91.85
N ALA A 360 12.55 8.48 93.01
CA ALA A 360 13.42 8.86 94.13
C ALA A 360 14.11 7.65 94.81
N ASP A 361 13.41 6.52 94.97
CA ASP A 361 14.00 5.25 95.44
C ASP A 361 15.01 4.68 94.43
N ALA A 362 14.82 4.93 93.13
CA ALA A 362 15.79 4.58 92.11
C ALA A 362 17.05 5.46 92.19
N ASP A 363 16.90 6.77 92.44
CA ASP A 363 18.03 7.69 92.61
C ASP A 363 18.80 7.46 93.94
N GLU A 364 18.14 7.07 95.04
CA GLU A 364 18.81 6.73 96.32
C GLU A 364 19.51 5.35 96.28
N ALA A 365 19.11 4.48 95.33
CA ALA A 365 19.80 3.23 95.04
C ALA A 365 21.03 3.40 94.11
N ASP A 366 21.11 4.48 93.33
CA ASP A 366 22.24 4.78 92.44
C ASP A 366 23.34 5.63 93.14
N ASP A 367 23.05 6.28 94.26
CA ASP A 367 24.02 7.05 95.08
C ASP A 367 24.81 6.20 96.11
N VAL A 368 24.59 4.87 96.16
CA VAL A 368 25.43 3.92 96.91
C VAL A 368 26.28 3.10 95.94
N GLU A 369 27.47 3.63 95.68
CA GLU A 369 28.63 2.88 95.18
C GLU A 369 28.52 2.43 93.71
N SER A 370 28.23 3.40 92.84
CA SER A 370 29.13 3.79 91.75
C SER A 370 30.61 3.69 92.18
N ASP A 371 31.20 2.50 92.07
CA ASP A 371 32.66 2.28 92.04
C ASP A 371 32.98 0.89 91.45
N ALA A 372 32.67 0.66 90.16
CA ALA A 372 33.40 -0.30 89.33
C ALA A 372 33.06 -0.19 87.83
N ASP A 373 34.12 0.03 87.06
CA ASP A 373 34.30 -0.34 85.65
C ASP A 373 33.60 0.49 84.56
N GLU A 374 34.31 1.58 84.23
CA GLU A 374 34.88 1.80 82.89
C GLU A 374 34.83 0.56 81.97
N ALA A 375 34.29 0.72 80.75
CA ALA A 375 35.09 0.74 79.51
C ALA A 375 34.24 0.50 78.25
N ASP A 376 34.62 1.23 77.19
CA ASP A 376 34.39 0.97 75.76
C ASP A 376 32.96 1.05 75.22
N ALA A 377 32.64 1.65 74.07
CA ALA A 377 33.29 2.50 73.07
C ALA A 377 32.12 2.90 72.13
N ASP A 378 31.84 4.17 71.86
CA ASP A 378 32.35 4.97 70.73
C ASP A 378 32.22 4.28 69.34
N ASP A 379 31.13 4.56 68.62
CA ASP A 379 31.09 5.01 67.19
C ASP A 379 29.61 5.10 66.72
N ARG A 380 28.99 6.28 66.52
CA ARG A 380 29.00 7.13 65.30
C ARG A 380 28.46 6.38 64.07
N VAL A 381 27.38 6.77 63.39
CA VAL A 381 27.22 7.95 62.51
C VAL A 381 25.73 8.11 62.10
N GLU A 382 25.31 9.36 61.90
CA GLU A 382 24.04 9.85 61.35
C GLU A 382 23.75 9.36 59.91
N ALA A 383 22.49 9.10 59.55
CA ALA A 383 21.94 9.45 58.23
C ALA A 383 20.40 9.37 58.19
N GLU A 384 19.84 10.37 57.52
CA GLU A 384 18.43 10.70 57.30
C GLU A 384 17.70 9.72 56.37
N ASP A 385 16.36 9.69 56.53
CA ASP A 385 15.29 9.58 55.52
C ASP A 385 15.56 8.81 54.21
N VAL A 386 14.99 7.60 54.05
CA VAL A 386 14.37 7.15 52.78
C VAL A 386 13.29 6.06 53.04
N ASP A 387 12.07 6.34 52.57
CA ASP A 387 10.99 5.47 52.10
C ASP A 387 10.74 4.06 52.70
N GLY A 388 9.55 3.91 53.28
CA GLY A 388 8.54 2.91 52.86
C GLY A 388 9.02 1.49 52.59
N LEU A 389 8.97 0.66 53.64
CA LEU A 389 9.15 -0.79 53.64
C LEU A 389 8.36 -1.51 52.52
N ASP A 390 9.09 -2.04 51.54
CA ASP A 390 8.74 -3.28 50.84
C ASP A 390 8.93 -4.44 51.84
N GLU A 391 7.83 -5.09 52.20
CA GLU A 391 7.81 -6.27 53.07
C GLU A 391 8.31 -7.49 52.28
N ILE A 392 9.60 -7.79 52.44
CA ILE A 392 10.23 -9.03 52.01
C ILE A 392 9.83 -10.13 52.98
N LEU A 393 8.92 -11.01 52.55
CA LEU A 393 8.68 -12.31 53.20
C LEU A 393 9.65 -13.35 52.63
N VAL A 394 10.63 -13.70 53.45
CA VAL A 394 11.41 -14.93 53.37
C VAL A 394 10.54 -16.07 53.90
N LEU A 395 10.32 -17.12 53.11
CA LEU A 395 9.88 -18.43 53.61
C LEU A 395 10.67 -19.55 52.94
N ASP A 396 10.86 -20.57 53.76
CA ASP A 396 11.89 -21.60 53.70
C ASP A 396 11.78 -22.59 52.52
N SER A 397 12.95 -23.18 52.27
CA SER A 397 13.28 -24.23 51.32
C SER A 397 12.48 -25.53 51.47
N ASP A 398 11.87 -25.98 50.37
CA ASP A 398 11.58 -27.38 50.05
C ASP A 398 11.65 -27.57 48.51
N ASP A 399 12.17 -28.71 48.06
CA ASP A 399 12.56 -29.09 46.69
C ASP A 399 11.41 -29.15 45.64
N GLU A 400 10.24 -28.56 45.93
CA GLU A 400 9.14 -28.31 44.97
C GLU A 400 9.13 -26.85 44.43
N ALA A 401 10.00 -25.97 44.94
CA ALA A 401 9.98 -24.53 44.66
C ALA A 401 10.46 -24.09 43.26
N VAL A 402 11.04 -24.97 42.44
CA VAL A 402 11.56 -24.59 41.11
C VAL A 402 10.42 -24.41 40.09
N ASP A 403 9.39 -25.26 40.15
CA ASP A 403 8.22 -25.14 39.26
C ASP A 403 7.33 -23.94 39.65
N ASP A 404 7.24 -23.62 40.94
CA ASP A 404 6.49 -22.45 41.43
C ASP A 404 7.22 -21.13 41.17
N ALA A 405 8.55 -21.11 41.19
CA ALA A 405 9.34 -19.92 40.84
C ALA A 405 9.23 -19.58 39.35
N GLU A 406 9.19 -20.58 38.47
CA GLU A 406 9.00 -20.38 37.03
C GLU A 406 7.57 -19.91 36.72
N ALA A 407 6.56 -20.51 37.37
CA ALA A 407 5.16 -20.07 37.27
C ALA A 407 4.95 -18.64 37.80
N LEU A 408 5.63 -18.26 38.90
CA LEU A 408 5.58 -16.91 39.45
C LEU A 408 6.28 -15.90 38.54
N ALA A 409 7.42 -16.26 37.95
CA ALA A 409 8.12 -15.43 36.97
C ALA A 409 7.31 -15.23 35.67
N GLU A 410 6.59 -16.26 35.22
CA GLU A 410 5.67 -16.16 34.08
C GLU A 410 4.47 -15.26 34.39
N ARG A 411 3.91 -15.37 35.61
CA ARG A 411 2.81 -14.51 36.07
C ARG A 411 3.20 -13.04 36.18
N ILE A 412 4.41 -12.75 36.66
CA ILE A 412 4.97 -11.39 36.71
C ILE A 412 5.21 -10.86 35.28
N ARG A 413 5.74 -11.68 34.38
CA ARG A 413 5.93 -11.31 32.96
C ARG A 413 4.61 -11.03 32.25
N MET A 414 3.59 -11.89 32.40
CA MET A 414 2.24 -11.66 31.86
C MET A 414 1.60 -10.41 32.46
N GLY A 415 1.73 -10.20 33.78
CA GLY A 415 1.19 -9.01 34.44
C GLY A 415 1.82 -7.71 33.94
N GLY A 416 3.13 -7.71 33.67
CA GLY A 416 3.82 -6.57 33.05
C GLY A 416 3.40 -6.32 31.60
N ALA A 417 3.24 -7.39 30.81
CA ALA A 417 2.81 -7.30 29.41
C ALA A 417 1.37 -6.77 29.27
N LEU A 418 0.45 -7.19 30.16
CA LEU A 418 -0.93 -6.71 30.17
C LEU A 418 -1.02 -5.21 30.51
N ARG A 419 -0.27 -4.74 31.53
CA ARG A 419 -0.23 -3.30 31.85
C ARG A 419 0.34 -2.45 30.71
N ASP A 420 1.33 -2.96 29.98
CA ASP A 420 1.89 -2.28 28.82
C ASP A 420 0.91 -2.27 27.63
N LEU A 421 0.09 -3.31 27.47
CA LEU A 421 -0.99 -3.37 26.49
C LEU A 421 -2.09 -2.35 26.83
N ASP A 422 -2.53 -2.29 28.09
CA ASP A 422 -3.56 -1.34 28.54
C ASP A 422 -3.09 0.12 28.37
N ARG A 423 -1.81 0.40 28.64
CA ARG A 423 -1.21 1.72 28.38
C ARG A 423 -1.14 2.06 26.89
N LEU A 424 -0.94 1.07 26.02
CA LEU A 424 -0.97 1.27 24.56
C LEU A 424 -2.39 1.53 24.07
N ILE A 425 -3.38 0.78 24.57
CA ILE A 425 -4.80 0.97 24.25
C ILE A 425 -5.23 2.38 24.66
N ALA A 426 -4.97 2.79 25.91
CA ALA A 426 -5.31 4.12 26.38
C ALA A 426 -4.60 5.25 25.61
N ARG A 427 -3.41 5.00 25.04
CA ARG A 427 -2.67 5.98 24.22
C ARG A 427 -3.20 6.06 22.79
N VAL A 428 -3.68 4.94 22.24
CA VAL A 428 -4.36 4.87 20.93
C VAL A 428 -5.74 5.54 21.02
N GLU A 429 -6.50 5.28 22.08
CA GLU A 429 -7.80 5.90 22.33
C GLU A 429 -7.72 7.42 22.46
N ARG A 430 -6.60 7.94 22.98
CA ARG A 430 -6.33 9.39 23.03
C ARG A 430 -5.77 9.97 21.73
N GLY A 431 -5.65 9.18 20.66
CA GLY A 431 -5.12 9.63 19.36
C GLY A 431 -3.65 10.02 19.36
N GLY A 432 -2.89 9.69 20.41
CA GLY A 432 -1.53 10.21 20.65
C GLY A 432 -0.39 9.36 20.10
N ILE A 433 -0.67 8.31 19.32
CA ILE A 433 0.37 7.40 18.81
C ILE A 433 0.25 7.24 17.29
N GLY A 434 1.36 7.45 16.57
CA GLY A 434 1.43 7.17 15.14
C GLY A 434 1.52 5.68 14.84
N ALA A 435 1.04 5.23 13.67
CA ALA A 435 1.00 3.82 13.26
C ALA A 435 2.37 3.10 13.37
N LEU A 436 3.47 3.82 13.12
CA LEU A 436 4.83 3.27 13.20
C LEU A 436 5.29 3.02 14.65
N GLN A 437 4.92 3.90 15.58
CA GLN A 437 5.20 3.76 17.01
C GLN A 437 4.35 2.65 17.64
N LEU A 438 3.08 2.52 17.21
CA LEU A 438 2.23 1.39 17.60
C LEU A 438 2.85 0.05 17.17
N ARG A 439 3.30 -0.03 15.92
CA ARG A 439 3.94 -1.26 15.40
C ARG A 439 5.21 -1.61 16.17
N GLN A 440 6.06 -0.63 16.49
CA GLN A 440 7.28 -0.87 17.28
C GLN A 440 6.95 -1.35 18.70
N ALA A 441 5.95 -0.75 19.35
CA ALA A 441 5.53 -1.13 20.70
C ALA A 441 4.94 -2.55 20.74
N LEU A 442 4.11 -2.93 19.76
CA LEU A 442 3.56 -4.28 19.63
C LEU A 442 4.65 -5.32 19.36
N VAL A 443 5.66 -4.99 18.55
CA VAL A 443 6.82 -5.88 18.32
C VAL A 443 7.64 -6.06 19.60
N GLY A 444 7.83 -5.01 20.40
CA GLY A 444 8.51 -5.09 21.70
C GLY A 444 7.75 -5.95 22.72
N LEU A 445 6.42 -5.86 22.72
CA LEU A 445 5.55 -6.65 23.59
C LEU A 445 5.55 -8.14 23.17
N ARG A 446 5.52 -8.41 21.87
CA ARG A 446 5.66 -9.78 21.32
C ARG A 446 7.01 -10.42 21.65
N LYS A 447 8.11 -9.66 21.67
CA LYS A 447 9.43 -10.18 22.06
C LYS A 447 9.47 -10.55 23.55
N ARG A 448 8.86 -9.74 24.42
CA ARG A 448 8.79 -9.98 25.87
C ARG A 448 7.88 -11.15 26.26
N LEU A 449 6.90 -11.49 25.43
CA LEU A 449 6.04 -12.67 25.63
C LEU A 449 6.64 -13.98 25.08
N ARG A 450 7.71 -13.91 24.29
CA ARG A 450 8.35 -15.10 23.67
C ARG A 450 9.68 -15.51 24.33
N GLY A 451 10.24 -14.67 25.18
CA GLY A 451 11.43 -14.96 25.98
C GLY A 451 11.02 -15.16 27.42
#